data_AF-A0A535QJ63-F1
#
_entry.id   AF-A0A535QJ63-F1
#
_cell.length_a   1.000
_cell.length_b   1.000
_cell.length_c   1.000
_cell.angle_alpha   90.00
_cell.angle_beta   90.00
_cell.angle_gamma   90.00
#
_symmetry.space_group_name_H-M   'P 1'
#
loop_
_entity.id
_entity.type
_entity.pdbx_description
1 polymer ?
#
loop_
_entity_poly.entity_id
_entity_poly.type
_entity_poly.pdbx_seq_one_letter_code
_entity_poly.pdbx_strand_id
1 'polypeptide(L)'
;MNSSVLSPAFWFGMAMCDTQSFPELLSTCTPDSDKNIVDPAISPRHPGVAFMEMQFYPPGWAPFQLPGGISCDPTKWCAALNIDSLSENPVTGQVLNSTCVAHIGSPEYVNFAFITKSGHPQPNSPPNPVNATIHTFTPNPSADLFMNSGDELAVTMHDTPNGLQIGINDLTTGQSGSMTSSAANGFGQVEFAPTGTECMNIPYNFHPMYSTSSEKTRVTWAAHSYNIAFSDEIGHWDYCTSIASSTATCNGKEGIPGDQEKADADDTFCQPASVSLLIPVSGCAGTNDPGFDGTSYQPLWPDGNTQLHPTPIQYTSPLTGANYDVNYSRMAFEADLPRIEITSTPPCNRSTGVDCTLIPLTDDGSAAVFYPFFSTGSEDNECIWRIGNHIPGSTNDFGQNNQYGQLLVLTYTGLGGHPMTLIEDFRQILSHNPCTLQE
;
A
#
# COMPACT_ATOMS: atom_id res chain seq x y z
N MET A 1 17.96 -5.68 -13.32
CA MET A 1 16.62 -6.29 -13.16
C MET A 1 15.57 -5.19 -13.14
N ASN A 2 14.30 -5.47 -13.46
CA ASN A 2 13.21 -4.48 -13.37
C ASN A 2 12.71 -4.40 -11.91
N SER A 3 12.57 -3.22 -11.31
CA SER A 3 12.04 -3.11 -9.94
C SER A 3 10.59 -3.60 -9.82
N SER A 4 9.83 -3.55 -10.92
CA SER A 4 8.44 -3.99 -10.99
C SER A 4 8.20 -5.47 -10.67
N VAL A 5 9.25 -6.30 -10.70
CA VAL A 5 9.16 -7.74 -10.37
C VAL A 5 9.46 -8.04 -8.90
N LEU A 6 9.82 -7.01 -8.12
CA LEU A 6 10.08 -7.10 -6.67
C LEU A 6 8.99 -6.39 -5.86
N SER A 7 8.46 -5.29 -6.41
CA SER A 7 7.47 -4.46 -5.75
C SER A 7 6.54 -3.84 -6.79
N PRO A 8 5.20 -3.95 -6.62
CA PRO A 8 4.26 -3.26 -7.48
C PRO A 8 4.18 -1.76 -7.17
N ALA A 9 4.40 -1.36 -5.92
CA ALA A 9 4.43 0.03 -5.48
C ALA A 9 5.11 0.16 -4.11
N PHE A 10 5.65 1.35 -3.84
CA PHE A 10 5.88 1.80 -2.47
C PHE A 10 4.99 3.01 -2.17
N TRP A 11 4.73 3.29 -0.89
CA TRP A 11 3.89 4.43 -0.51
C TRP A 11 4.23 5.06 0.82
N PHE A 12 3.70 6.28 0.98
CA PHE A 12 3.50 6.92 2.27
C PHE A 12 2.04 6.84 2.68
N GLY A 13 1.80 6.40 3.93
CA GLY A 13 0.49 6.11 4.47
C GLY A 13 -0.06 7.17 5.43
N MET A 14 -1.40 7.29 5.51
CA MET A 14 -2.11 8.07 6.54
C MET A 14 -3.52 7.52 6.81
N ALA A 15 -3.96 7.51 8.07
CA ALA A 15 -5.35 7.24 8.42
C ALA A 15 -6.22 8.49 8.23
N MET A 16 -7.31 8.35 7.50
CA MET A 16 -8.19 9.45 7.08
C MET A 16 -9.59 9.28 7.66
N CYS A 17 -10.27 10.40 7.92
CA CYS A 17 -11.69 10.39 8.26
C CYS A 17 -12.53 9.91 7.06
N ASP A 18 -13.31 8.84 7.25
CA ASP A 18 -14.34 8.43 6.28
C ASP A 18 -15.60 7.95 7.02
N THR A 19 -16.69 8.70 6.90
CA THR A 19 -17.94 8.43 7.61
C THR A 19 -18.84 7.41 6.92
N GLN A 20 -18.42 6.88 5.77
CA GLN A 20 -19.02 5.76 5.03
C GLN A 20 -18.07 4.55 4.95
N SER A 21 -17.06 4.52 5.83
CA SER A 21 -16.17 3.39 6.01
C SER A 21 -16.26 2.78 7.42
N PHE A 22 -15.75 1.56 7.55
CA PHE A 22 -15.77 0.79 8.78
C PHE A 22 -15.23 1.59 9.98
N PRO A 23 -15.89 1.52 11.16
CA PRO A 23 -17.13 0.81 11.42
C PRO A 23 -18.30 1.76 11.21
N GLU A 24 -19.19 1.47 10.26
CA GLU A 24 -20.32 2.31 9.86
C GLU A 24 -21.35 2.55 10.99
N LEU A 25 -20.99 3.39 11.97
CA LEU A 25 -21.65 3.58 13.26
C LEU A 25 -21.80 5.04 13.66
N LEU A 26 -20.97 5.92 13.09
CA LEU A 26 -20.97 7.36 13.32
C LEU A 26 -20.91 8.11 11.99
N SER A 27 -21.81 9.09 11.82
CA SER A 27 -21.85 9.96 10.65
C SER A 27 -20.92 11.18 10.77
N THR A 28 -19.96 11.16 11.70
CA THR A 28 -19.07 12.29 11.97
C THR A 28 -17.68 11.80 12.34
N CYS A 29 -16.66 12.44 11.78
CA CYS A 29 -15.28 12.34 12.18
C CYS A 29 -14.76 13.77 12.34
N THR A 30 -14.09 14.10 13.44
CA THR A 30 -13.50 15.43 13.61
C THR A 30 -12.11 15.43 12.98
N PRO A 31 -11.84 16.20 11.91
CA PRO A 31 -10.49 16.26 11.33
C PRO A 31 -9.40 16.56 12.36
N ASP A 32 -8.21 16.03 12.14
CA ASP A 32 -6.98 16.33 12.90
C ASP A 32 -7.20 16.29 14.41
N SER A 33 -7.82 15.23 14.93
CA SER A 33 -8.24 15.22 16.33
C SER A 33 -8.14 13.84 16.98
N ASP A 34 -7.32 13.79 18.03
CA ASP A 34 -7.15 12.60 18.87
C ASP A 34 -8.41 12.24 19.68
N LYS A 35 -9.47 13.07 19.64
CA LYS A 35 -10.80 12.65 20.13
C LYS A 35 -11.39 11.47 19.35
N ASN A 36 -10.86 11.21 18.15
CA ASN A 36 -11.24 10.05 17.35
C ASN A 36 -10.55 8.76 17.82
N ILE A 37 -9.55 8.84 18.72
CA ILE A 37 -8.91 7.65 19.29
C ILE A 37 -9.88 6.98 20.26
N VAL A 38 -10.48 5.90 19.79
CA VAL A 38 -11.40 5.06 20.57
C VAL A 38 -10.86 3.64 20.57
N ASP A 39 -10.84 3.02 21.75
CA ASP A 39 -10.45 1.63 21.91
C ASP A 39 -11.67 0.70 21.63
N PRO A 40 -11.62 -0.15 20.58
CA PRO A 40 -12.70 -1.10 20.30
C PRO A 40 -12.95 -2.10 21.44
N ALA A 41 -12.00 -2.30 22.36
CA ALA A 41 -12.20 -3.08 23.57
C ALA A 41 -13.21 -2.44 24.54
N ILE A 42 -13.39 -1.13 24.46
CA ILE A 42 -14.21 -0.33 25.38
C ILE A 42 -15.51 0.11 24.70
N SER A 43 -15.45 0.53 23.44
CA SER A 43 -16.62 0.99 22.69
C SER A 43 -16.52 0.56 21.23
N PRO A 44 -17.54 -0.13 20.68
CA PRO A 44 -17.58 -0.41 19.25
C PRO A 44 -17.81 0.87 18.44
N ARG A 45 -18.37 1.91 19.07
CA ARG A 45 -18.82 3.12 18.41
C ARG A 45 -17.69 4.14 18.30
N HIS A 46 -17.05 4.17 17.14
CA HIS A 46 -16.02 5.13 16.79
C HIS A 46 -16.19 5.62 15.34
N PRO A 47 -15.54 6.73 14.93
CA PRO A 47 -15.66 7.23 13.57
C PRO A 47 -15.13 6.19 12.58
N GLY A 48 -15.75 6.16 11.39
CA GLY A 48 -15.22 5.41 10.27
C GLY A 48 -13.88 5.99 9.79
N VAL A 49 -13.06 5.11 9.22
CA VAL A 49 -11.68 5.42 8.85
C VAL A 49 -11.37 4.87 7.47
N ALA A 50 -10.71 5.66 6.64
CA ALA A 50 -10.11 5.22 5.38
C ALA A 50 -8.59 5.15 5.53
N PHE A 51 -7.95 4.38 4.66
CA PHE A 51 -6.50 4.30 4.56
C PHE A 51 -6.03 5.03 3.30
N MET A 52 -5.15 6.02 3.44
CA MET A 52 -4.58 6.76 2.32
C MET A 52 -3.19 6.25 2.01
N GLU A 53 -2.96 5.94 0.74
CA GLU A 53 -1.66 5.57 0.20
C GLU A 53 -1.27 6.53 -0.93
N MET A 54 -0.21 7.29 -0.71
CA MET A 54 0.46 8.01 -1.78
C MET A 54 1.47 7.07 -2.42
N GLN A 55 1.02 6.34 -3.44
CA GLN A 55 1.74 5.26 -4.10
C GLN A 55 2.63 5.79 -5.24
N PHE A 56 3.79 5.18 -5.39
CA PHE A 56 4.71 5.35 -6.51
C PHE A 56 4.89 4.04 -7.25
N TYR A 57 4.69 4.07 -8.57
CA TYR A 57 4.73 2.86 -9.38
C TYR A 57 6.00 2.78 -10.25
N PRO A 58 6.69 1.63 -10.26
CA PRO A 58 7.90 1.46 -11.03
C PRO A 58 7.61 1.41 -12.54
N PRO A 59 8.56 1.86 -13.37
CA PRO A 59 8.44 1.78 -14.82
C PRO A 59 8.67 0.36 -15.37
N GLY A 60 8.32 0.19 -16.65
CA GLY A 60 8.85 -0.90 -17.48
C GLY A 60 8.09 -2.22 -17.48
N TRP A 61 7.14 -2.44 -16.58
CA TRP A 61 6.17 -3.54 -16.68
C TRP A 61 4.98 -3.19 -17.60
N ALA A 62 3.97 -4.04 -17.68
CA ALA A 62 2.76 -3.85 -18.47
C ALA A 62 2.04 -2.53 -18.11
N PRO A 63 1.36 -1.89 -19.08
CA PRO A 63 0.60 -0.67 -18.85
C PRO A 63 -0.40 -0.78 -17.71
N PHE A 64 -0.47 0.24 -16.86
CA PHE A 64 -1.34 0.36 -15.67
C PHE A 64 -2.80 -0.06 -15.91
N GLN A 65 -3.36 0.25 -17.08
CA GLN A 65 -4.76 -0.04 -17.41
C GLN A 65 -5.03 -1.50 -17.82
N LEU A 66 -4.00 -2.35 -17.87
CA LEU A 66 -4.13 -3.78 -18.11
C LEU A 66 -4.24 -4.54 -16.77
N PRO A 67 -4.92 -5.70 -16.73
CA PRO A 67 -4.90 -6.55 -15.54
C PRO A 67 -3.47 -6.87 -15.09
N GLY A 68 -3.13 -6.62 -13.82
CA GLY A 68 -1.77 -6.85 -13.30
C GLY A 68 -0.70 -5.90 -13.85
N GLY A 69 -1.08 -4.88 -14.63
CA GLY A 69 -0.19 -3.82 -15.07
C GLY A 69 -0.08 -2.73 -14.01
N ILE A 70 1.12 -2.21 -13.82
CA ILE A 70 1.43 -1.18 -12.81
C ILE A 70 2.23 -0.02 -13.39
N SER A 71 2.76 -0.15 -14.61
CA SER A 71 3.71 0.82 -15.12
C SER A 71 3.03 1.87 -16.00
N CYS A 72 3.35 3.13 -15.74
CA CYS A 72 2.86 4.24 -16.55
C CYS A 72 3.70 4.52 -17.80
N ASP A 73 4.99 4.20 -17.77
CA ASP A 73 5.95 4.47 -18.84
C ASP A 73 7.04 3.37 -18.86
N PRO A 74 7.71 3.14 -20.00
CA PRO A 74 8.86 2.24 -20.07
C PRO A 74 10.01 2.58 -19.11
N THR A 75 10.21 3.85 -18.78
CA THR A 75 11.41 4.34 -18.09
C THR A 75 11.15 5.32 -16.95
N LYS A 76 9.91 5.82 -16.82
CA LYS A 76 9.54 6.83 -15.83
C LYS A 76 8.54 6.32 -14.81
N TRP A 77 8.78 6.68 -13.56
CA TRP A 77 7.86 6.51 -12.46
C TRP A 77 6.67 7.45 -12.61
N CYS A 78 5.55 7.04 -12.04
CA CYS A 78 4.38 7.86 -11.81
C CYS A 78 3.95 7.68 -10.35
N ALA A 79 3.10 8.59 -9.87
CA ALA A 79 2.53 8.50 -8.53
C ALA A 79 1.02 8.71 -8.58
N ALA A 80 0.30 8.11 -7.64
CA ALA A 80 -1.13 8.30 -7.45
C ALA A 80 -1.50 8.41 -5.96
N LEU A 81 -2.56 9.16 -5.71
CA LEU A 81 -3.23 9.23 -4.43
C LEU A 81 -4.36 8.19 -4.41
N ASN A 82 -4.27 7.24 -3.50
CA ASN A 82 -5.25 6.20 -3.23
C ASN A 82 -5.87 6.47 -1.85
N ILE A 83 -7.19 6.32 -1.73
CA ILE A 83 -7.89 6.36 -0.44
C ILE A 83 -8.86 5.19 -0.40
N ASP A 84 -8.47 4.17 0.34
CA ASP A 84 -9.13 2.88 0.47
C ASP A 84 -10.08 2.89 1.66
N SER A 85 -11.25 2.30 1.47
CA SER A 85 -12.35 2.35 2.41
C SER A 85 -13.14 1.06 2.39
N LEU A 86 -13.52 0.57 3.57
CA LEU A 86 -14.35 -0.64 3.72
C LEU A 86 -15.80 -0.29 4.09
N SER A 87 -16.75 -0.54 3.20
CA SER A 87 -18.19 -0.33 3.44
C SER A 87 -18.83 -1.44 4.31
N GLU A 88 -18.62 -1.38 5.62
CA GLU A 88 -19.13 -2.40 6.54
C GLU A 88 -19.55 -1.84 7.92
N ASN A 89 -20.68 -2.34 8.42
CA ASN A 89 -21.08 -2.21 9.80
C ASN A 89 -20.77 -3.52 10.57
N PRO A 90 -19.70 -3.57 11.36
CA PRO A 90 -19.32 -4.80 12.07
C PRO A 90 -20.31 -5.22 13.14
N VAL A 91 -21.09 -4.29 13.71
CA VAL A 91 -22.02 -4.59 14.82
C VAL A 91 -23.20 -5.39 14.30
N THR A 92 -23.73 -5.04 13.13
CA THR A 92 -24.87 -5.72 12.51
C THR A 92 -24.44 -6.80 11.50
N GLY A 93 -23.19 -6.78 11.06
CA GLY A 93 -22.68 -7.62 9.96
C GLY A 93 -23.21 -7.20 8.60
N GLN A 94 -23.73 -5.97 8.47
CA GLN A 94 -24.22 -5.45 7.21
C GLN A 94 -23.04 -4.94 6.36
N VAL A 95 -23.04 -5.32 5.09
CA VAL A 95 -22.11 -4.83 4.08
C VAL A 95 -22.86 -4.00 3.03
N LEU A 96 -22.12 -3.29 2.18
CA LEU A 96 -22.67 -2.55 1.05
C LEU A 96 -23.64 -3.39 0.20
N ASN A 97 -24.67 -2.75 -0.36
CA ASN A 97 -25.62 -3.46 -1.22
C ASN A 97 -24.94 -4.04 -2.46
N SER A 98 -25.43 -5.20 -2.92
CA SER A 98 -24.85 -5.93 -4.05
C SER A 98 -24.93 -5.17 -5.37
N THR A 99 -25.88 -4.25 -5.54
CA THR A 99 -25.96 -3.40 -6.73
C THR A 99 -24.75 -2.47 -6.83
N CYS A 100 -24.36 -1.85 -5.72
CA CYS A 100 -23.20 -0.97 -5.68
C CYS A 100 -21.90 -1.76 -5.71
N VAL A 101 -21.79 -2.89 -5.00
CA VAL A 101 -20.64 -3.80 -5.11
C VAL A 101 -20.42 -4.26 -6.56
N ALA A 102 -21.48 -4.63 -7.29
CA ALA A 102 -21.35 -5.01 -8.70
C ALA A 102 -20.91 -3.84 -9.62
N HIS A 103 -21.14 -2.60 -9.20
CA HIS A 103 -20.77 -1.39 -9.95
C HIS A 103 -19.31 -0.97 -9.69
N ILE A 104 -18.86 -1.02 -8.43
CA ILE A 104 -17.51 -0.58 -8.03
C ILE A 104 -16.51 -1.74 -7.85
N GLY A 105 -16.98 -2.99 -7.90
CA GLY A 105 -16.17 -4.21 -7.85
C GLY A 105 -16.12 -4.91 -6.48
N SER A 106 -16.10 -4.15 -5.38
CA SER A 106 -15.89 -4.69 -4.03
C SER A 106 -16.51 -3.78 -2.95
N PRO A 107 -16.88 -4.30 -1.76
CA PRO A 107 -17.21 -3.47 -0.59
C PRO A 107 -15.99 -2.70 -0.04
N GLU A 108 -14.77 -3.15 -0.34
CA GLU A 108 -13.54 -2.39 -0.21
C GLU A 108 -13.31 -1.60 -1.50
N TYR A 109 -13.31 -0.28 -1.41
CA TYR A 109 -13.32 0.61 -2.56
C TYR A 109 -12.26 1.69 -2.43
N VAL A 110 -11.75 2.15 -3.58
CA VAL A 110 -10.65 3.11 -3.66
C VAL A 110 -11.08 4.39 -4.38
N ASN A 111 -10.76 5.55 -3.79
CA ASN A 111 -10.65 6.78 -4.58
C ASN A 111 -9.24 6.83 -5.18
N PHE A 112 -9.12 7.06 -6.48
CA PHE A 112 -7.85 6.99 -7.20
C PHE A 112 -7.61 8.23 -8.05
N ALA A 113 -6.45 8.87 -7.92
CA ALA A 113 -6.02 9.92 -8.85
C ALA A 113 -4.50 9.98 -9.01
N PHE A 114 -4.02 9.98 -10.26
CA PHE A 114 -2.62 10.30 -10.54
C PHE A 114 -2.25 11.70 -10.03
N ILE A 115 -1.02 11.86 -9.54
CA ILE A 115 -0.48 13.18 -9.17
C ILE A 115 -0.25 13.96 -10.45
N THR A 116 -0.98 15.07 -10.62
CA THR A 116 -0.92 15.88 -11.84
C THR A 116 -0.13 17.15 -11.64
N LYS A 117 0.42 17.68 -12.74
CA LYS A 117 1.10 18.99 -12.76
C LYS A 117 0.18 20.15 -12.38
N SER A 118 -1.13 19.93 -12.40
CA SER A 118 -2.15 20.97 -12.18
C SER A 118 -2.78 20.97 -10.79
N GLY A 119 -2.68 19.87 -10.03
CA GLY A 119 -3.42 19.71 -8.78
C GLY A 119 -4.88 19.22 -8.93
N HIS A 120 -5.33 19.04 -10.17
CA HIS A 120 -6.66 18.53 -10.52
C HIS A 120 -6.56 17.15 -11.18
N PRO A 121 -7.59 16.28 -11.07
CA PRO A 121 -7.63 15.04 -11.83
C PRO A 121 -7.54 15.30 -13.32
N GLN A 122 -7.05 14.30 -14.06
CA GLN A 122 -7.00 14.36 -15.50
C GLN A 122 -8.42 14.53 -16.11
N PRO A 123 -8.53 15.04 -17.35
CA PRO A 123 -9.82 15.16 -18.03
C PRO A 123 -10.56 13.82 -18.13
N ASN A 124 -11.83 13.80 -17.71
CA ASN A 124 -12.69 12.61 -17.67
C ASN A 124 -12.22 11.47 -16.75
N SER A 125 -11.35 11.78 -15.78
CA SER A 125 -10.80 10.85 -14.79
C SER A 125 -11.32 11.19 -13.39
N PRO A 126 -12.64 11.09 -13.13
CA PRO A 126 -13.17 11.33 -11.80
C PRO A 126 -12.55 10.32 -10.81
N PRO A 127 -12.10 10.79 -9.63
CA PRO A 127 -11.31 9.94 -8.74
C PRO A 127 -12.16 9.03 -7.86
N ASN A 128 -13.46 9.32 -7.68
CA ASN A 128 -14.34 8.46 -6.89
C ASN A 128 -14.73 7.18 -7.67
N PRO A 129 -14.87 6.03 -6.99
CA PRO A 129 -15.09 4.75 -7.64
C PRO A 129 -16.47 4.62 -8.32
N VAL A 130 -17.48 5.35 -7.85
CA VAL A 130 -18.83 5.31 -8.45
C VAL A 130 -18.84 5.91 -9.85
N ASN A 131 -18.02 6.94 -10.09
CA ASN A 131 -17.96 7.64 -11.37
C ASN A 131 -16.70 7.32 -12.17
N ALA A 132 -15.77 6.53 -11.62
CA ALA A 132 -14.52 6.17 -12.25
C ALA A 132 -14.73 5.68 -13.68
N THR A 133 -13.82 6.08 -14.57
CA THR A 133 -13.81 5.62 -15.95
C THR A 133 -12.49 4.93 -16.23
N ILE A 134 -12.34 4.36 -17.44
CA ILE A 134 -11.03 3.84 -17.87
C ILE A 134 -9.93 4.91 -17.82
N HIS A 135 -10.28 6.20 -17.97
CA HIS A 135 -9.32 7.30 -17.88
C HIS A 135 -8.85 7.56 -16.44
N THR A 136 -9.62 7.18 -15.42
CA THR A 136 -9.19 7.24 -14.02
C THR A 136 -7.92 6.42 -13.80
N PHE A 137 -7.81 5.29 -14.49
CA PHE A 137 -6.70 4.33 -14.37
C PHE A 137 -5.77 4.33 -15.61
N THR A 138 -5.88 5.34 -16.48
CA THR A 138 -4.99 5.46 -17.66
C THR A 138 -4.03 6.63 -17.46
N PRO A 139 -2.72 6.39 -17.41
CA PRO A 139 -1.72 7.45 -17.30
C PRO A 139 -1.77 8.42 -18.50
N ASN A 140 -1.58 9.71 -18.24
CA ASN A 140 -1.57 10.77 -19.23
C ASN A 140 -0.31 11.63 -19.10
N PRO A 141 0.72 11.40 -19.92
CA PRO A 141 2.00 12.14 -19.88
C PRO A 141 1.87 13.67 -20.04
N SER A 142 0.76 14.15 -20.63
CA SER A 142 0.52 15.58 -20.77
C SER A 142 -0.01 16.24 -19.49
N ALA A 143 -0.64 15.48 -18.59
CA ALA A 143 -1.26 15.96 -17.36
C ALA A 143 -0.47 15.54 -16.11
N ASP A 144 -0.01 14.30 -16.05
CA ASP A 144 0.60 13.71 -14.86
C ASP A 144 2.05 14.16 -14.67
N LEU A 145 2.49 14.10 -13.41
CA LEU A 145 3.90 14.16 -13.07
C LEU A 145 4.54 12.79 -13.31
N PHE A 146 5.56 12.77 -14.17
CA PHE A 146 6.40 11.60 -14.40
C PHE A 146 7.82 11.90 -13.91
N MET A 147 8.42 10.96 -13.20
CA MET A 147 9.74 11.11 -12.56
C MET A 147 10.71 10.07 -13.12
N ASN A 148 11.99 10.41 -13.22
CA ASN A 148 13.04 9.48 -13.64
C ASN A 148 13.53 8.66 -12.44
N SER A 149 14.04 7.46 -12.70
CA SER A 149 14.77 6.72 -11.68
C SER A 149 16.00 7.51 -11.22
N GLY A 150 16.13 7.70 -9.91
CA GLY A 150 17.22 8.47 -9.30
C GLY A 150 16.94 9.97 -9.12
N ASP A 151 15.72 10.43 -9.42
CA ASP A 151 15.31 11.79 -9.06
C ASP A 151 15.17 11.93 -7.54
N GLU A 152 15.54 13.11 -7.01
CA GLU A 152 15.37 13.47 -5.61
C GLU A 152 14.05 14.21 -5.45
N LEU A 153 13.17 13.70 -4.57
CA LEU A 153 11.82 14.21 -4.42
C LEU A 153 11.59 14.77 -3.01
N ALA A 154 11.02 15.98 -2.95
CA ALA A 154 10.39 16.47 -1.73
C ALA A 154 8.89 16.16 -1.77
N VAL A 155 8.45 15.29 -0.87
CA VAL A 155 7.06 14.87 -0.72
C VAL A 155 6.43 15.57 0.48
N THR A 156 5.24 16.13 0.29
CA THR A 156 4.48 16.81 1.34
C THR A 156 3.06 16.27 1.44
N MET A 157 2.62 16.04 2.67
CA MET A 157 1.23 15.75 3.03
C MET A 157 0.75 16.89 3.92
N HIS A 158 -0.20 17.69 3.44
CA HIS A 158 -0.65 18.91 4.11
C HIS A 158 -2.16 18.95 4.18
N ASP A 159 -2.74 19.06 5.38
CA ASP A 159 -4.19 19.26 5.47
C ASP A 159 -4.57 20.70 5.08
N THR A 160 -5.65 20.83 4.32
CA THR A 160 -6.20 22.13 3.90
C THR A 160 -7.67 22.22 4.32
N PRO A 161 -8.30 23.41 4.34
CA PRO A 161 -9.74 23.52 4.57
C PRO A 161 -10.62 22.71 3.61
N ASN A 162 -10.08 22.25 2.48
CA ASN A 162 -10.81 21.51 1.45
C ASN A 162 -10.34 20.04 1.34
N GLY A 163 -9.57 19.53 2.29
CA GLY A 163 -9.05 18.16 2.32
C GLY A 163 -7.53 18.09 2.24
N LEU A 164 -6.98 16.89 2.36
CA LEU A 164 -5.55 16.62 2.33
C LEU A 164 -4.99 16.91 0.93
N GLN A 165 -3.92 17.70 0.90
CA GLN A 165 -3.13 17.96 -0.28
C GLN A 165 -1.83 17.16 -0.23
N ILE A 166 -1.59 16.41 -1.29
CA ILE A 166 -0.29 15.83 -1.63
C ILE A 166 0.43 16.80 -2.56
N GLY A 167 1.69 17.09 -2.26
CA GLY A 167 2.59 17.82 -3.13
C GLY A 167 3.89 17.03 -3.35
N ILE A 168 4.32 16.92 -4.61
CA ILE A 168 5.60 16.33 -5.00
C ILE A 168 6.38 17.40 -5.77
N ASN A 169 7.56 17.74 -5.26
CA ASN A 169 8.54 18.56 -5.97
C ASN A 169 9.72 17.66 -6.34
N ASP A 170 9.96 17.50 -7.63
CA ASP A 170 11.15 16.85 -8.15
C ASP A 170 12.30 17.87 -8.16
N LEU A 171 13.20 17.73 -7.19
CA LEU A 171 14.33 18.64 -6.98
C LEU A 171 15.40 18.49 -8.05
N THR A 172 15.46 17.33 -8.71
CA THR A 172 16.39 17.05 -9.81
C THR A 172 15.97 17.78 -11.08
N THR A 173 14.69 17.70 -11.46
CA THR A 173 14.20 18.29 -12.72
C THR A 173 13.55 19.65 -12.55
N GLY A 174 13.18 20.04 -11.33
CA GLY A 174 12.42 21.24 -11.01
C GLY A 174 10.94 21.16 -11.37
N GLN A 175 10.43 19.98 -11.76
CA GLN A 175 9.01 19.77 -11.98
C GLN A 175 8.27 19.56 -10.65
N SER A 176 6.96 19.80 -10.67
CA SER A 176 6.11 19.58 -9.51
C SER A 176 4.75 19.05 -9.91
N GLY A 177 4.12 18.32 -9.01
CA GLY A 177 2.76 17.85 -9.13
C GLY A 177 2.05 17.89 -7.78
N SER A 178 0.73 17.89 -7.80
CA SER A 178 -0.07 17.84 -6.59
C SER A 178 -1.41 17.15 -6.83
N MET A 179 -2.09 16.81 -5.74
CA MET A 179 -3.49 16.39 -5.72
C MET A 179 -4.11 16.76 -4.39
N THR A 180 -5.31 17.34 -4.40
CA THR A 180 -6.10 17.57 -3.17
C THR A 180 -7.31 16.65 -3.16
N SER A 181 -7.48 15.84 -2.12
CA SER A 181 -8.58 14.88 -1.94
C SER A 181 -9.90 15.56 -1.56
N SER A 182 -10.33 16.48 -2.42
CA SER A 182 -11.48 17.37 -2.21
C SER A 182 -12.69 16.97 -3.04
N ALA A 183 -13.88 17.32 -2.55
CA ALA A 183 -15.13 17.22 -3.30
C ALA A 183 -15.07 18.03 -4.61
N ALA A 184 -14.34 19.15 -4.63
CA ALA A 184 -14.15 19.98 -5.82
C ALA A 184 -13.30 19.27 -6.90
N ASN A 185 -12.36 18.43 -6.49
CA ASN A 185 -11.63 17.51 -7.38
C ASN A 185 -12.42 16.22 -7.67
N GLY A 186 -13.65 16.08 -7.18
CA GLY A 186 -14.50 14.93 -7.46
C GLY A 186 -14.23 13.70 -6.59
N PHE A 187 -13.43 13.83 -5.52
CA PHE A 187 -13.30 12.80 -4.50
C PHE A 187 -14.63 12.65 -3.74
N GLY A 188 -14.88 11.45 -3.23
CA GLY A 188 -16.09 11.21 -2.45
C GLY A 188 -16.16 9.83 -1.83
N GLN A 189 -17.12 9.69 -0.94
CA GLN A 189 -17.44 8.46 -0.24
C GLN A 189 -18.51 7.68 -1.02
N VAL A 190 -18.43 6.36 -1.02
CA VAL A 190 -19.55 5.52 -1.49
C VAL A 190 -20.60 5.50 -0.39
N GLU A 191 -21.85 5.84 -0.70
CA GLU A 191 -22.93 5.79 0.31
C GLU A 191 -23.12 4.36 0.83
N PHE A 192 -22.95 4.17 2.13
CA PHE A 192 -23.24 2.91 2.81
C PHE A 192 -24.76 2.71 2.95
N ALA A 193 -25.34 2.11 1.91
CA ALA A 193 -26.75 1.76 1.86
C ALA A 193 -26.93 0.24 1.77
N PRO A 194 -26.85 -0.54 2.86
CA PRO A 194 -26.88 -2.01 2.82
C PRO A 194 -28.19 -2.60 2.27
N THR A 195 -29.30 -1.85 2.36
CA THR A 195 -30.60 -2.22 1.77
C THR A 195 -30.97 -1.38 0.55
N GLY A 196 -30.03 -0.59 0.03
CA GLY A 196 -30.22 0.25 -1.15
C GLY A 196 -30.23 -0.56 -2.45
N THR A 197 -30.66 0.10 -3.52
CA THR A 197 -30.67 -0.46 -4.90
C THR A 197 -29.90 0.42 -5.88
N GLU A 198 -29.14 1.38 -5.36
CA GLU A 198 -28.36 2.34 -6.13
C GLU A 198 -26.94 2.41 -5.57
N CYS A 199 -26.04 2.98 -6.37
CA CYS A 199 -24.66 3.24 -6.00
C CYS A 199 -24.42 4.74 -6.12
N MET A 200 -24.23 5.41 -4.99
CA MET A 200 -24.19 6.87 -4.92
C MET A 200 -22.84 7.34 -4.40
N ASN A 201 -22.27 8.34 -5.07
CA ASN A 201 -21.11 9.08 -4.59
C ASN A 201 -21.59 10.26 -3.72
N ILE A 202 -21.03 10.38 -2.53
CA ILE A 202 -21.18 11.53 -1.65
C ILE A 202 -19.90 12.36 -1.77
N PRO A 203 -19.93 13.54 -2.43
CA PRO A 203 -18.75 14.39 -2.53
C PRO A 203 -18.19 14.72 -1.15
N TYR A 204 -16.90 14.51 -0.94
CA TYR A 204 -16.28 14.60 0.37
C TYR A 204 -14.87 15.18 0.31
N ASN A 205 -14.51 15.93 1.34
CA ASN A 205 -13.15 16.41 1.56
C ASN A 205 -12.49 15.46 2.57
N PHE A 206 -11.54 14.65 2.12
CA PHE A 206 -10.85 13.72 3.01
C PHE A 206 -9.80 14.46 3.84
N HIS A 207 -9.87 14.32 5.15
CA HIS A 207 -8.92 14.92 6.09
C HIS A 207 -8.24 13.85 6.97
N PRO A 208 -7.03 14.12 7.49
CA PRO A 208 -6.40 13.24 8.46
C PRO A 208 -7.32 12.99 9.65
N MET A 209 -7.35 11.75 10.12
CA MET A 209 -8.20 11.37 11.24
C MET A 209 -7.65 11.87 12.59
N TYR A 210 -6.34 11.88 12.76
CA TYR A 210 -5.69 12.11 14.05
C TYR A 210 -4.76 13.33 14.00
N SER A 211 -4.65 14.05 15.12
CA SER A 211 -3.69 15.15 15.29
C SER A 211 -2.27 14.66 15.58
N THR A 212 -2.14 13.43 16.08
CA THR A 212 -0.86 12.80 16.41
C THR A 212 -0.73 11.42 15.75
N SER A 213 0.47 10.84 15.83
CA SER A 213 0.72 9.45 15.43
C SER A 213 1.29 8.67 16.61
N SER A 214 0.69 7.52 16.92
CA SER A 214 1.10 6.59 17.99
C SER A 214 0.56 5.19 17.70
N GLU A 215 0.89 4.22 18.55
CA GLU A 215 0.38 2.85 18.48
C GLU A 215 -1.16 2.74 18.61
N LYS A 216 -1.85 3.84 18.96
CA LYS A 216 -3.31 3.92 19.07
C LYS A 216 -3.99 4.54 17.87
N THR A 217 -3.25 5.23 17.00
CA THR A 217 -3.79 5.87 15.80
C THR A 217 -3.61 4.89 14.66
N ARG A 218 -4.70 4.27 14.23
CA ARG A 218 -4.65 3.21 13.22
C ARG A 218 -5.92 3.16 12.39
N VAL A 219 -5.82 2.51 11.24
CA VAL A 219 -6.95 2.00 10.46
C VAL A 219 -7.40 0.68 11.08
N THR A 220 -8.67 0.55 11.44
CA THR A 220 -9.16 -0.58 12.25
C THR A 220 -9.83 -1.67 11.42
N TRP A 221 -9.42 -1.84 10.17
CA TRP A 221 -9.95 -2.87 9.27
C TRP A 221 -8.94 -3.33 8.21
N ALA A 222 -7.96 -2.49 7.89
CA ALA A 222 -6.83 -2.82 7.04
C ALA A 222 -5.96 -3.93 7.66
N ALA A 223 -5.15 -4.58 6.82
CA ALA A 223 -4.17 -5.58 7.26
C ALA A 223 -3.15 -4.94 8.20
N HIS A 224 -2.50 -3.89 7.70
CA HIS A 224 -1.63 -3.03 8.48
C HIS A 224 -2.38 -2.18 9.52
N SER A 225 -1.73 -1.95 10.65
CA SER A 225 -2.27 -1.28 11.82
C SER A 225 -1.70 0.13 12.07
N TYR A 226 -1.11 0.75 11.05
CA TYR A 226 -0.43 2.04 11.18
C TYR A 226 -1.30 3.25 10.82
N ASN A 227 -0.73 4.45 11.03
CA ASN A 227 -1.27 5.74 10.57
C ASN A 227 -0.26 6.40 9.63
N ILE A 228 0.78 7.05 10.17
CA ILE A 228 1.87 7.63 9.36
C ILE A 228 2.93 6.56 9.15
N ALA A 229 3.13 6.14 7.89
CA ALA A 229 4.06 5.07 7.55
C ALA A 229 4.72 5.25 6.18
N PHE A 230 5.77 4.48 5.98
CA PHE A 230 6.27 4.09 4.67
C PHE A 230 6.07 2.58 4.53
N SER A 231 5.67 2.11 3.37
CA SER A 231 5.63 0.68 3.03
C SER A 231 6.15 0.45 1.61
N ASP A 232 6.65 -0.75 1.37
CA ASP A 232 6.98 -1.26 0.04
C ASP A 232 6.21 -2.57 -0.12
N GLU A 233 5.27 -2.62 -1.05
CA GLU A 233 4.48 -3.83 -1.32
C GLU A 233 5.34 -4.87 -2.00
N ILE A 234 5.15 -6.12 -1.63
CA ILE A 234 5.92 -7.24 -2.16
C ILE A 234 5.00 -8.43 -2.36
N GLY A 235 5.47 -9.44 -3.09
CA GLY A 235 4.73 -10.70 -3.25
C GLY A 235 3.70 -10.66 -4.38
N HIS A 236 3.89 -9.77 -5.37
CA HIS A 236 3.00 -9.62 -6.52
C HIS A 236 3.70 -9.93 -7.85
N TRP A 237 4.56 -10.95 -7.89
CA TRP A 237 5.24 -11.33 -9.14
C TRP A 237 5.72 -12.77 -9.24
N ASP A 238 5.28 -13.42 -10.32
CA ASP A 238 5.86 -14.67 -10.83
C ASP A 238 6.12 -14.68 -12.32
N TYR A 239 7.22 -15.35 -12.71
CA TYR A 239 7.54 -15.53 -14.12
C TYR A 239 6.74 -16.66 -14.70
N CYS A 240 6.01 -16.41 -15.78
CA CYS A 240 5.19 -17.44 -16.41
C CYS A 240 5.71 -17.82 -17.81
N THR A 241 5.96 -19.11 -18.02
CA THR A 241 6.49 -19.61 -19.31
C THR A 241 5.43 -19.74 -20.41
N SER A 242 4.14 -19.79 -20.07
CA SER A 242 3.03 -19.84 -21.04
C SER A 242 1.75 -19.31 -20.41
N ILE A 243 1.10 -18.35 -21.09
CA ILE A 243 -0.08 -17.65 -20.57
C ILE A 243 -1.34 -18.07 -21.32
N ALA A 244 -2.39 -18.40 -20.57
CA ALA A 244 -3.73 -18.56 -21.08
C ALA A 244 -4.40 -17.18 -21.24
N SER A 245 -4.33 -16.61 -22.44
CA SER A 245 -4.82 -15.24 -22.71
C SER A 245 -6.32 -15.03 -22.44
N SER A 246 -7.13 -16.09 -22.46
CA SER A 246 -8.57 -16.01 -22.17
C SER A 246 -8.89 -15.77 -20.69
N THR A 247 -7.99 -16.17 -19.80
CA THR A 247 -8.17 -16.12 -18.34
C THR A 247 -7.13 -15.23 -17.66
N ALA A 248 -6.10 -14.78 -18.38
CA ALA A 248 -4.95 -14.08 -17.82
C ALA A 248 -4.32 -14.87 -16.66
N THR A 249 -4.16 -16.19 -16.86
CA THR A 249 -3.54 -17.10 -15.89
C THR A 249 -2.34 -17.79 -16.51
N CYS A 250 -1.40 -18.24 -15.68
CA CYS A 250 -0.34 -19.11 -16.17
C CYS A 250 -0.91 -20.51 -16.50
N ASN A 251 -0.44 -21.11 -17.58
CA ASN A 251 -0.76 -22.50 -17.94
C ASN A 251 0.48 -23.32 -18.30
N GLY A 252 1.65 -22.75 -18.04
CA GLY A 252 2.95 -23.40 -18.16
C GLY A 252 3.54 -23.67 -16.80
N LYS A 253 4.79 -23.27 -16.66
CA LYS A 253 5.55 -23.19 -15.42
C LYS A 253 5.66 -21.76 -14.91
N GLU A 254 5.65 -21.62 -13.60
CA GLU A 254 5.90 -20.37 -12.86
C GLU A 254 7.35 -20.30 -12.36
N GLY A 255 7.71 -19.25 -11.62
CA GLY A 255 8.99 -19.14 -10.92
C GLY A 255 10.20 -18.75 -11.80
N ILE A 256 11.27 -18.35 -11.11
CA ILE A 256 12.53 -17.93 -11.74
C ILE A 256 13.25 -19.10 -12.42
N PRO A 257 14.12 -18.86 -13.44
CA PRO A 257 14.92 -19.92 -14.03
C PRO A 257 15.77 -20.68 -13.00
N GLY A 258 15.53 -21.98 -12.86
CA GLY A 258 16.16 -22.84 -11.86
C GLY A 258 15.22 -23.30 -10.76
N ASP A 259 14.12 -22.58 -10.58
CA ASP A 259 13.07 -22.80 -9.58
C ASP A 259 11.70 -22.89 -10.24
N GLN A 260 11.66 -23.48 -11.44
CA GLN A 260 10.45 -23.49 -12.26
C GLN A 260 9.58 -24.70 -11.99
N GLU A 261 8.43 -24.45 -11.38
CA GLU A 261 7.42 -25.46 -11.08
C GLU A 261 6.12 -25.23 -11.82
N LYS A 262 5.07 -25.94 -11.43
CA LYS A 262 3.82 -25.96 -12.18
C LYS A 262 2.86 -24.96 -11.54
N ALA A 263 2.62 -23.88 -12.29
CA ALA A 263 1.58 -22.89 -12.09
C ALA A 263 0.37 -23.37 -11.29
N ASP A 264 -0.01 -22.58 -10.28
CA ASP A 264 -1.13 -22.87 -9.41
C ASP A 264 -2.25 -21.80 -9.43
N ALA A 265 -2.97 -21.62 -8.32
CA ALA A 265 -4.16 -20.80 -8.23
C ALA A 265 -3.87 -19.29 -8.07
N ASP A 266 -2.69 -18.92 -7.57
CA ASP A 266 -2.32 -17.52 -7.29
C ASP A 266 -1.75 -16.80 -8.53
N ASP A 267 -1.30 -17.61 -9.49
CA ASP A 267 -0.67 -17.36 -10.78
C ASP A 267 -1.62 -16.71 -11.82
N THR A 268 -2.10 -15.53 -11.43
CA THR A 268 -3.20 -14.76 -12.05
C THR A 268 -2.75 -13.36 -12.47
N PHE A 269 -3.64 -12.64 -13.16
CA PHE A 269 -3.36 -11.32 -13.75
C PHE A 269 -2.14 -11.30 -14.67
N CYS A 270 -1.91 -12.40 -15.41
CA CYS A 270 -0.73 -12.60 -16.20
C CYS A 270 -0.73 -11.82 -17.51
N GLN A 271 0.43 -11.27 -17.86
CA GLN A 271 0.66 -10.52 -19.09
C GLN A 271 1.83 -11.10 -19.91
N PRO A 272 1.70 -11.19 -21.25
CA PRO A 272 2.75 -11.70 -22.11
C PRO A 272 3.89 -10.69 -22.29
N ALA A 273 5.09 -11.19 -22.57
CA ALA A 273 6.26 -10.36 -22.89
C ALA A 273 6.05 -9.31 -23.98
N SER A 274 5.06 -9.48 -24.86
CA SER A 274 4.70 -8.52 -25.89
C SER A 274 4.08 -7.21 -25.38
N VAL A 275 3.57 -7.18 -24.15
CA VAL A 275 2.99 -5.96 -23.54
C VAL A 275 3.88 -5.34 -22.47
N SER A 276 4.96 -6.01 -22.06
CA SER A 276 5.97 -5.41 -21.19
C SER A 276 6.57 -4.17 -21.85
N LEU A 277 6.67 -3.08 -21.10
CA LEU A 277 7.04 -1.78 -21.65
C LEU A 277 8.55 -1.61 -21.89
N LEU A 278 9.39 -2.32 -21.13
CA LEU A 278 10.85 -2.18 -21.23
C LEU A 278 11.59 -3.51 -21.40
N ILE A 279 11.46 -4.42 -20.43
CA ILE A 279 12.17 -5.71 -20.45
C ILE A 279 11.15 -6.79 -20.84
N PRO A 280 11.26 -7.42 -22.03
CA PRO A 280 10.28 -8.42 -22.47
C PRO A 280 10.30 -9.66 -21.57
N VAL A 281 9.37 -9.71 -20.63
CA VAL A 281 9.16 -10.83 -19.69
C VAL A 281 7.69 -11.18 -19.67
N SER A 282 7.37 -12.47 -19.54
CA SER A 282 6.00 -12.92 -19.28
C SER A 282 5.88 -13.22 -17.80
N GLY A 283 4.80 -12.77 -17.16
CA GLY A 283 4.64 -12.94 -15.73
C GLY A 283 3.22 -12.65 -15.25
N CYS A 284 2.97 -13.06 -14.02
CA CYS A 284 1.73 -12.95 -13.27
C CYS A 284 1.94 -11.97 -12.12
N ALA A 285 0.90 -11.21 -11.79
CA ALA A 285 0.95 -10.14 -10.80
C ALA A 285 -0.11 -10.30 -9.69
N GLY A 286 -0.67 -11.51 -9.59
CA GLY A 286 -1.48 -11.91 -8.44
C GLY A 286 -0.65 -11.88 -7.16
N THR A 287 -1.33 -11.74 -6.02
CA THR A 287 -0.73 -11.99 -4.71
C THR A 287 -0.24 -13.43 -4.69
N ASN A 288 1.02 -13.62 -4.36
CA ASN A 288 1.68 -14.92 -4.31
C ASN A 288 1.28 -15.69 -3.02
N ASP A 289 -0.01 -15.97 -2.90
CA ASP A 289 -0.62 -16.73 -1.81
C ASP A 289 -1.64 -17.76 -2.35
N PRO A 290 -1.47 -19.06 -2.04
CA PRO A 290 -0.36 -19.65 -1.27
C PRO A 290 0.86 -19.91 -2.16
N GLY A 291 2.05 -19.39 -1.80
CA GLY A 291 3.24 -19.67 -2.62
C GLY A 291 4.51 -19.00 -2.13
N PHE A 292 4.45 -17.72 -1.76
CA PHE A 292 5.52 -16.87 -1.22
C PHE A 292 6.97 -17.21 -1.68
N ASP A 293 7.13 -17.61 -2.93
CA ASP A 293 8.36 -18.12 -3.56
C ASP A 293 8.78 -17.28 -4.78
N GLY A 294 7.89 -16.39 -5.21
CA GLY A 294 8.08 -15.55 -6.37
C GLY A 294 9.19 -14.54 -6.18
N THR A 295 9.37 -13.68 -7.18
CA THR A 295 10.63 -12.93 -7.32
C THR A 295 10.91 -11.98 -6.14
N SER A 296 9.86 -11.55 -5.46
CA SER A 296 9.94 -10.76 -4.21
C SER A 296 10.58 -11.51 -3.03
N TYR A 297 10.51 -12.84 -3.02
CA TYR A 297 11.01 -13.71 -1.96
C TYR A 297 12.37 -14.36 -2.28
N GLN A 298 13.03 -13.83 -3.30
CA GLN A 298 14.34 -14.25 -3.77
C GLN A 298 15.40 -13.18 -3.43
N PRO A 299 16.71 -13.52 -3.33
CA PRO A 299 17.77 -12.58 -2.97
C PRO A 299 18.16 -11.65 -4.13
N LEU A 300 17.17 -11.01 -4.74
CA LEU A 300 17.25 -10.15 -5.92
C LEU A 300 17.09 -8.66 -5.60
N TRP A 301 16.88 -8.37 -4.31
CA TRP A 301 16.75 -7.05 -3.74
C TRP A 301 18.08 -6.28 -3.73
N PRO A 302 18.04 -4.93 -3.60
CA PRO A 302 19.24 -4.11 -3.53
C PRO A 302 20.27 -4.61 -2.50
N ASP A 303 21.49 -4.88 -2.98
CA ASP A 303 22.63 -5.40 -2.20
C ASP A 303 23.96 -4.69 -2.57
N GLY A 304 23.88 -3.61 -3.35
CA GLY A 304 25.03 -2.88 -3.89
C GLY A 304 25.58 -3.43 -5.22
N ASN A 305 25.15 -4.60 -5.69
CA ASN A 305 25.48 -5.09 -7.02
C ASN A 305 24.49 -4.58 -8.07
N THR A 306 24.67 -3.32 -8.46
CA THR A 306 23.77 -2.64 -9.43
C THR A 306 23.81 -3.21 -10.85
N GLN A 307 24.73 -4.14 -11.14
CA GLN A 307 24.72 -4.86 -12.41
C GLN A 307 23.62 -5.93 -12.46
N LEU A 308 23.26 -6.50 -11.31
CA LEU A 308 22.27 -7.57 -11.20
C LEU A 308 20.95 -7.07 -10.60
N HIS A 309 21.03 -6.26 -9.55
CA HIS A 309 19.89 -5.85 -8.73
C HIS A 309 19.61 -4.34 -8.85
N PRO A 310 18.37 -3.89 -8.58
CA PRO A 310 18.06 -2.46 -8.56
C PRO A 310 18.79 -1.74 -7.42
N THR A 311 18.86 -0.41 -7.52
CA THR A 311 19.24 0.46 -6.39
C THR A 311 18.06 0.56 -5.41
N PRO A 312 18.31 0.76 -4.11
CA PRO A 312 17.24 0.85 -3.13
C PRO A 312 16.41 2.12 -3.29
N ILE A 313 15.13 2.04 -2.94
CA ILE A 313 14.36 3.23 -2.58
C ILE A 313 15.00 3.80 -1.32
N GLN A 314 15.25 5.11 -1.34
CA GLN A 314 15.82 5.84 -0.23
C GLN A 314 14.87 6.95 0.19
N TYR A 315 14.71 7.16 1.48
CA TYR A 315 13.88 8.24 2.01
C TYR A 315 14.38 8.69 3.39
N THR A 316 14.16 9.97 3.70
CA THR A 316 14.37 10.50 5.05
C THR A 316 13.15 10.21 5.92
N SER A 317 13.33 10.16 7.25
CA SER A 317 12.17 10.01 8.14
C SER A 317 11.15 11.13 7.92
N PRO A 318 9.85 10.84 7.97
CA PRO A 318 8.82 11.87 7.85
C PRO A 318 8.97 12.90 8.98
N LEU A 319 8.72 14.16 8.63
CA LEU A 319 8.74 15.28 9.56
C LEU A 319 7.32 15.82 9.76
N THR A 320 7.07 16.44 10.90
CA THR A 320 5.79 17.06 11.27
C THR A 320 5.98 18.52 11.68
N GLY A 321 4.91 19.17 12.12
CA GLY A 321 4.88 20.59 12.45
C GLY A 321 4.59 21.49 11.26
N ALA A 322 4.32 22.77 11.53
CA ALA A 322 3.88 23.72 10.51
C ALA A 322 4.94 23.98 9.41
N ASN A 323 6.23 23.74 9.70
CA ASN A 323 7.32 23.90 8.75
C ASN A 323 7.97 22.57 8.33
N TYR A 324 7.41 21.42 8.72
CA TYR A 324 8.00 20.11 8.48
C TYR A 324 9.42 19.97 9.05
N ASP A 325 9.64 20.43 10.28
CA ASP A 325 10.94 20.51 10.94
C ASP A 325 10.98 19.73 12.28
N VAL A 326 9.93 18.97 12.59
CA VAL A 326 9.83 18.20 13.84
C VAL A 326 9.94 16.71 13.56
N ASN A 327 10.93 16.05 14.17
CA ASN A 327 11.07 14.59 14.14
C ASN A 327 9.97 13.88 14.93
N TYR A 328 9.47 12.76 14.41
CA TYR A 328 8.74 11.80 15.25
C TYR A 328 9.67 11.19 16.29
N SER A 329 9.20 11.09 17.55
CA SER A 329 10.03 10.61 18.66
C SER A 329 10.36 9.13 18.59
N ARG A 330 9.54 8.31 17.93
CA ARG A 330 9.61 6.84 17.87
C ARG A 330 9.05 6.36 16.53
N MET A 331 9.36 5.12 16.19
CA MET A 331 8.81 4.41 15.04
C MET A 331 8.62 2.93 15.38
N ALA A 332 8.00 2.16 14.48
CA ALA A 332 7.89 0.71 14.59
C ALA A 332 8.10 0.07 13.21
N PHE A 333 8.68 -1.13 13.19
CA PHE A 333 8.62 -2.01 12.03
C PHE A 333 7.40 -2.89 12.16
N GLU A 334 6.70 -3.11 11.05
CA GLU A 334 5.49 -3.93 10.98
C GLU A 334 5.52 -4.77 9.70
N ALA A 335 5.00 -5.99 9.76
CA ALA A 335 4.76 -6.85 8.61
C ALA A 335 3.42 -7.58 8.81
N ASP A 336 2.50 -7.46 7.87
CA ASP A 336 1.11 -7.93 7.96
C ASP A 336 0.93 -9.40 7.51
N LEU A 337 2.03 -10.17 7.53
CA LEU A 337 2.07 -11.58 7.10
C LEU A 337 0.93 -12.43 7.71
N PRO A 338 0.60 -12.35 9.02
CA PRO A 338 -0.52 -13.13 9.56
C PRO A 338 -1.87 -12.89 8.86
N ARG A 339 -2.11 -11.69 8.31
CA ARG A 339 -3.32 -11.42 7.50
C ARG A 339 -3.25 -12.07 6.12
N ILE A 340 -2.08 -12.06 5.50
CA ILE A 340 -1.87 -12.58 4.14
C ILE A 340 -1.80 -14.12 4.14
N GLU A 341 -1.16 -14.73 5.14
CA GLU A 341 -0.94 -16.17 5.25
C GLU A 341 -2.18 -16.98 5.73
N ILE A 342 -3.40 -16.47 5.57
CA ILE A 342 -4.61 -17.18 6.03
C ILE A 342 -4.92 -18.43 5.20
N THR A 343 -4.41 -18.48 3.99
CA THR A 343 -4.61 -19.53 2.99
C THR A 343 -3.34 -20.34 2.72
N SER A 344 -2.24 -20.03 3.42
CA SER A 344 -1.00 -20.79 3.38
C SER A 344 -1.18 -22.23 3.88
N THR A 345 -0.16 -23.08 3.66
CA THR A 345 -0.19 -24.48 4.07
C THR A 345 0.98 -24.82 4.99
N PRO A 346 0.76 -25.02 6.32
CA PRO A 346 -0.50 -24.86 7.05
C PRO A 346 -0.93 -23.39 7.21
N PRO A 347 -2.24 -23.10 7.32
CA PRO A 347 -2.73 -21.72 7.37
C PRO A 347 -2.43 -21.05 8.70
N CYS A 348 -2.04 -19.78 8.67
CA CYS A 348 -1.85 -18.97 9.87
C CYS A 348 -3.17 -18.81 10.65
N ASN A 349 -3.18 -19.28 11.90
CA ASN A 349 -4.31 -19.10 12.79
C ASN A 349 -4.24 -17.75 13.49
N ARG A 350 -4.86 -16.72 12.91
CA ARG A 350 -4.93 -15.34 13.44
C ARG A 350 -5.57 -15.21 14.82
N SER A 351 -6.22 -16.24 15.36
CA SER A 351 -6.78 -16.22 16.73
C SER A 351 -5.79 -16.73 17.78
N THR A 352 -4.87 -17.63 17.41
CA THR A 352 -3.95 -18.28 18.35
C THR A 352 -2.48 -17.98 18.07
N GLY A 353 -2.16 -17.49 16.87
CA GLY A 353 -0.80 -17.31 16.35
C GLY A 353 -0.13 -18.63 15.92
N VAL A 354 -0.84 -19.75 15.98
CA VAL A 354 -0.32 -21.04 15.52
C VAL A 354 -0.11 -20.96 14.01
N ASP A 355 1.04 -21.44 13.55
CA ASP A 355 1.47 -21.49 12.15
C ASP A 355 1.63 -20.12 11.46
N CYS A 356 1.59 -19.00 12.21
CA CYS A 356 1.93 -17.68 11.68
C CYS A 356 3.45 -17.44 11.77
N THR A 357 4.11 -17.23 10.63
CA THR A 357 5.57 -17.18 10.55
C THR A 357 6.08 -15.85 10.01
N LEU A 358 7.17 -15.34 10.57
CA LEU A 358 7.73 -14.06 10.12
C LEU A 358 8.44 -14.17 8.77
N ILE A 359 8.95 -15.35 8.44
CA ILE A 359 9.40 -15.66 7.09
C ILE A 359 8.32 -16.58 6.52
N PRO A 360 7.59 -16.15 5.49
CA PRO A 360 6.43 -16.90 5.04
C PRO A 360 6.83 -18.25 4.45
N LEU A 361 5.91 -19.21 4.50
CA LEU A 361 6.13 -20.53 3.93
C LEU A 361 5.77 -20.55 2.45
N THR A 362 6.60 -21.20 1.65
CA THR A 362 6.27 -21.51 0.26
C THR A 362 5.21 -22.60 0.17
N ASP A 363 4.59 -22.77 -1.00
CA ASP A 363 3.70 -23.90 -1.30
C ASP A 363 4.40 -25.27 -1.18
N ASP A 364 5.72 -25.29 -1.35
CA ASP A 364 6.65 -26.38 -1.04
C ASP A 364 6.79 -26.69 0.48
N GLY A 365 6.16 -25.87 1.34
CA GLY A 365 6.18 -25.99 2.79
C GLY A 365 7.51 -25.61 3.44
N SER A 366 8.38 -24.93 2.70
CA SER A 366 9.68 -24.44 3.16
C SER A 366 9.62 -22.94 3.44
N ALA A 367 10.50 -22.38 4.26
CA ALA A 367 10.52 -20.93 4.43
C ALA A 367 11.03 -20.25 3.14
N ALA A 368 10.42 -19.13 2.77
CA ALA A 368 10.89 -18.25 1.70
C ALA A 368 12.40 -18.01 1.79
N VAL A 369 13.08 -18.06 0.65
CA VAL A 369 14.55 -17.97 0.57
C VAL A 369 15.06 -16.62 1.07
N PHE A 370 14.27 -15.57 0.88
CA PHE A 370 14.60 -14.21 1.25
C PHE A 370 13.34 -13.43 1.68
N TYR A 371 13.53 -12.48 2.61
CA TYR A 371 12.52 -11.49 2.96
C TYR A 371 13.22 -10.14 3.15
N PRO A 372 12.78 -9.05 2.51
CA PRO A 372 13.49 -7.78 2.55
C PRO A 372 13.49 -7.19 3.96
N PHE A 373 14.52 -6.38 4.24
CA PHE A 373 14.66 -5.68 5.51
C PHE A 373 15.08 -4.22 5.31
N PHE A 374 14.53 -3.36 6.15
CA PHE A 374 15.00 -1.98 6.33
C PHE A 374 16.41 -1.91 6.90
N SER A 375 17.14 -0.89 6.46
CA SER A 375 18.39 -0.46 7.06
C SER A 375 18.48 1.06 7.03
N THR A 376 19.31 1.62 7.90
CA THR A 376 19.66 3.05 7.87
C THR A 376 21.07 3.24 7.38
N GLY A 377 21.34 4.36 6.74
CA GLY A 377 22.66 4.81 6.33
C GLY A 377 22.77 6.33 6.39
N SER A 378 23.82 6.87 5.78
CA SER A 378 23.95 8.31 5.61
C SER A 378 24.28 8.67 4.16
N GLU A 379 23.62 9.71 3.66
CA GLU A 379 23.81 10.28 2.34
C GLU A 379 23.76 11.81 2.50
N ASP A 380 24.76 12.52 1.98
CA ASP A 380 24.93 13.98 2.15
C ASP A 380 24.82 14.51 3.59
N ASN A 381 25.27 13.72 4.57
CA ASN A 381 25.17 13.93 6.02
C ASN A 381 23.75 13.87 6.60
N GLU A 382 22.76 13.48 5.81
CA GLU A 382 21.42 13.16 6.30
C GLU A 382 21.32 11.67 6.61
N CYS A 383 20.45 11.31 7.55
CA CYS A 383 20.11 9.92 7.78
C CYS A 383 19.02 9.49 6.80
N ILE A 384 19.22 8.35 6.15
CA ILE A 384 18.28 7.78 5.20
C ILE A 384 17.90 6.34 5.55
N TRP A 385 16.66 6.00 5.27
CA TRP A 385 16.14 4.64 5.25
C TRP A 385 16.34 4.02 3.87
N ARG A 386 16.56 2.71 3.86
CA ARG A 386 16.66 1.89 2.66
C ARG A 386 15.98 0.55 2.91
N ILE A 387 15.33 -0.02 1.92
CA ILE A 387 14.79 -1.38 1.96
C ILE A 387 15.52 -2.27 0.95
N GLY A 388 15.80 -3.51 1.34
CA GLY A 388 16.38 -4.51 0.46
C GLY A 388 17.12 -5.59 1.24
N ASN A 389 18.35 -5.88 0.81
CA ASN A 389 19.27 -6.83 1.44
C ASN A 389 20.43 -6.08 2.10
N HIS A 390 21.63 -6.67 2.13
CA HIS A 390 22.85 -6.07 2.65
C HIS A 390 23.36 -4.94 1.73
N ILE A 391 22.84 -3.73 1.92
CA ILE A 391 23.22 -2.56 1.13
C ILE A 391 24.52 -1.94 1.69
N PRO A 392 25.57 -1.76 0.85
CA PRO A 392 26.80 -1.10 1.28
C PRO A 392 26.56 0.32 1.79
N GLY A 393 27.24 0.67 2.89
CA GLY A 393 27.09 1.97 3.55
C GLY A 393 25.94 2.05 4.55
N SER A 394 25.15 0.99 4.71
CA SER A 394 24.19 0.90 5.83
C SER A 394 24.95 0.86 7.17
N THR A 395 24.51 1.68 8.11
CA THR A 395 25.06 1.82 9.46
C THR A 395 24.34 0.94 10.47
N ASN A 396 23.10 0.54 10.20
CA ASN A 396 22.33 -0.36 11.04
C ASN A 396 21.28 -1.10 10.19
N ASP A 397 21.25 -2.42 10.27
CA ASP A 397 20.28 -3.30 9.61
C ASP A 397 19.23 -3.85 10.59
N PHE A 398 19.26 -3.39 11.84
CA PHE A 398 18.32 -3.74 12.92
C PHE A 398 18.20 -5.25 13.18
N GLY A 399 19.24 -6.02 12.84
CA GLY A 399 19.18 -7.49 12.94
C GLY A 399 18.37 -8.15 11.83
N GLN A 400 18.23 -7.48 10.69
CA GLN A 400 17.57 -7.94 9.47
C GLN A 400 16.09 -8.24 9.73
N ASN A 401 15.60 -9.43 9.38
CA ASN A 401 14.19 -9.76 9.59
C ASN A 401 13.78 -9.75 11.07
N ASN A 402 14.71 -9.88 12.03
CA ASN A 402 14.36 -9.78 13.45
C ASN A 402 13.75 -8.43 13.82
N GLN A 403 13.97 -7.39 13.01
CA GLN A 403 13.44 -6.05 13.24
C GLN A 403 11.90 -6.00 13.23
N TYR A 404 11.22 -6.93 12.57
CA TYR A 404 9.75 -6.95 12.51
C TYR A 404 9.12 -7.45 13.82
N GLY A 405 9.91 -8.03 14.74
CA GLY A 405 9.47 -8.34 16.09
C GLY A 405 8.58 -9.57 16.21
N GLN A 406 7.51 -9.44 16.99
CA GLN A 406 6.65 -10.55 17.40
C GLN A 406 5.21 -10.32 16.96
N LEU A 407 4.42 -11.41 16.94
CA LEU A 407 2.99 -11.35 16.67
C LEU A 407 2.30 -10.28 17.52
N LEU A 408 1.55 -9.43 16.85
CA LEU A 408 0.81 -8.32 17.43
C LEU A 408 -0.67 -8.70 17.54
N VAL A 409 -1.18 -8.73 18.77
CA VAL A 409 -2.61 -8.90 19.02
C VAL A 409 -3.28 -7.53 19.02
N LEU A 410 -4.23 -7.33 18.10
CA LEU A 410 -5.05 -6.13 17.98
C LEU A 410 -6.50 -6.43 18.33
N THR A 411 -7.23 -5.41 18.77
CA THR A 411 -8.65 -5.53 19.09
C THR A 411 -9.49 -4.76 18.08
N TYR A 412 -10.51 -5.38 17.53
CA TYR A 412 -11.43 -4.85 16.53
C TYR A 412 -12.85 -4.85 17.06
N THR A 413 -13.73 -4.07 16.41
CA THR A 413 -15.17 -4.17 16.65
C THR A 413 -15.70 -5.38 15.91
N GLY A 414 -16.27 -6.35 16.64
CA GLY A 414 -16.89 -7.55 16.06
C GLY A 414 -18.41 -7.54 16.09
N LEU A 415 -19.00 -8.65 15.62
CA LEU A 415 -20.46 -8.85 15.55
C LEU A 415 -21.14 -8.63 16.91
N GLY A 416 -22.26 -7.91 16.91
CA GLY A 416 -22.96 -7.50 18.12
C GLY A 416 -22.27 -6.39 18.91
N GLY A 417 -21.16 -5.84 18.40
CA GLY A 417 -20.38 -4.79 19.07
C GLY A 417 -19.45 -5.31 20.15
N HIS A 418 -19.17 -6.61 20.16
CA HIS A 418 -18.21 -7.20 21.08
C HIS A 418 -16.77 -6.97 20.59
N PRO A 419 -15.81 -6.77 21.51
CA PRO A 419 -14.40 -6.76 21.15
C PRO A 419 -13.97 -8.10 20.54
N MET A 420 -13.27 -8.04 19.41
CA MET A 420 -12.68 -9.20 18.75
C MET A 420 -11.17 -9.03 18.69
N THR A 421 -10.39 -9.97 19.21
CA THR A 421 -8.93 -9.93 19.11
C THR A 421 -8.45 -10.78 17.95
N LEU A 422 -7.60 -10.20 17.11
CA LEU A 422 -6.96 -10.87 15.99
C LEU A 422 -5.47 -10.54 15.96
N ILE A 423 -4.69 -11.43 15.35
CA ILE A 423 -3.29 -11.26 15.06
C ILE A 423 -3.17 -11.04 13.56
N GLU A 424 -2.88 -9.81 13.15
CA GLU A 424 -2.71 -9.44 11.74
C GLU A 424 -1.25 -9.22 11.37
N ASP A 425 -0.42 -8.83 12.35
CA ASP A 425 0.92 -8.32 12.09
C ASP A 425 1.98 -8.97 12.99
N PHE A 426 3.22 -8.91 12.54
CA PHE A 426 4.40 -8.83 13.41
C PHE A 426 4.73 -7.36 13.64
N ARG A 427 5.12 -6.99 14.88
CA ARG A 427 5.56 -5.62 15.18
C ARG A 427 6.71 -5.53 16.17
N GLN A 428 7.62 -4.60 15.92
CA GLN A 428 8.61 -4.12 16.89
C GLN A 428 8.61 -2.60 16.97
N ILE A 429 8.36 -2.07 18.17
CA ILE A 429 8.43 -0.63 18.44
C ILE A 429 9.83 -0.27 18.90
N LEU A 430 10.42 0.77 18.30
CA LEU A 430 11.68 1.34 18.75
C LEU A 430 11.42 2.44 19.79
N SER A 431 12.27 2.50 20.81
CA SER A 431 12.15 3.48 21.91
C SER A 431 12.48 4.91 21.48
N HIS A 432 13.13 5.07 20.33
CA HIS A 432 13.45 6.34 19.68
C HIS A 432 13.43 6.17 18.16
N ASN A 433 13.28 7.25 17.40
CA ASN A 433 13.53 7.24 15.96
C ASN A 433 15.06 7.20 15.72
N PRO A 434 15.61 6.12 15.13
CA PRO A 434 17.06 5.98 14.91
C PRO A 434 17.57 6.83 13.75
N CYS A 435 16.67 7.38 12.92
CA CYS A 435 17.01 8.12 11.73
C CYS A 435 16.30 9.47 11.73
N THR A 436 16.93 10.47 12.36
CA THR A 436 16.33 11.79 12.55
C THR A 436 17.01 12.82 11.67
N LEU A 437 16.28 13.87 11.30
CA LEU A 437 16.89 15.08 10.79
C LEU A 437 17.84 15.63 11.87
N GLN A 438 19.12 15.78 11.52
CA GLN A 438 20.13 16.35 12.41
C GLN A 438 20.04 17.89 12.36
N GLU A 439 20.14 18.53 13.51
CA GLU A 439 20.18 20.01 13.64
C GLU A 439 21.49 20.64 13.18
#